data_AF-A0A4R8CIL9-F1
#
_entry.id   AF-A0A4R8CIL9-F1
#
_cell.length_a   1.000
_cell.length_b   1.000
_cell.length_c   1.000
_cell.angle_alpha   90.00
_cell.angle_beta   90.00
_cell.angle_gamma   90.00
#
_symmetry.space_group_name_H-M   'P 1'
#
loop_
_entity.id
_entity.type
_entity.pdbx_description
1 polymer ?
#
loop_
_entity_poly.entity_id
_entity_poly.type
_entity_poly.pdbx_seq_one_letter_code
_entity_poly.pdbx_strand_id
1 'polypeptide(L)'
;MLVAGSYGEPFMNNLDLAVPVLSRGKHRNPRKGACFMEFASYLAGEPWSDHPACTHPLLAGVARDVNDCTTDSGRSRLAPMIPSVIGLTPEDPHVVARVTARCIQHALPVVSQERQYILAVALLVGEKQLAELDGRPLDDIEPDSLAVLQAVPSATKWARAFTARSRRGAPDFARRTAPRAVSCAVEGISQACVPDPDDRLYRLLVDAIAETKSWMPAPAPRPTPTEVVRFTV
;
A
#
# COMPACT_ATOMS: atom_id res chain seq x y z
N MET A 1 59.50 24.59 14.78
CA MET A 1 58.68 25.58 15.51
C MET A 1 57.52 25.96 14.60
N LEU A 2 56.31 25.49 14.95
CA LEU A 2 54.94 26.01 14.71
C LEU A 2 54.57 26.71 13.37
N VAL A 3 53.38 26.56 12.76
CA VAL A 3 52.22 25.65 12.87
C VAL A 3 51.28 25.95 11.67
N ALA A 4 50.65 24.88 11.18
CA ALA A 4 49.34 24.70 10.55
C ALA A 4 48.76 25.71 9.53
N GLY A 5 48.58 25.22 8.30
CA GLY A 5 47.42 25.51 7.46
C GLY A 5 46.33 24.45 7.67
N SER A 6 45.16 24.89 8.09
CA SER A 6 43.94 24.10 8.32
C SER A 6 43.33 23.61 7.00
N TYR A 7 43.49 22.32 6.71
CA TYR A 7 42.69 21.62 5.71
C TYR A 7 41.49 20.94 6.39
N GLY A 8 40.36 21.02 5.70
CA GLY A 8 39.02 20.78 6.23
C GLY A 8 38.82 19.42 6.89
N GLU A 9 38.16 19.48 8.03
CA GLU A 9 37.41 18.37 8.60
C GLU A 9 36.28 17.98 7.64
N PRO A 10 36.24 16.75 7.09
CA PRO A 10 35.00 16.25 6.55
C PRO A 10 34.10 15.97 7.76
N PHE A 11 33.01 16.73 7.88
CA PHE A 11 31.82 16.33 8.64
C PHE A 11 31.18 15.08 7.99
N MET A 12 31.91 13.97 7.96
CA MET A 12 31.32 12.65 7.90
C MET A 12 31.10 12.23 9.33
N ASN A 13 29.99 12.72 9.91
CA ASN A 13 29.40 12.04 11.04
C ASN A 13 29.14 10.61 10.59
N ASN A 14 29.98 9.72 11.10
CA ASN A 14 29.79 8.29 11.10
C ASN A 14 28.49 8.02 11.87
N LEU A 15 27.34 8.16 11.19
CA LEU A 15 26.08 7.66 11.71
C LEU A 15 26.29 6.16 11.83
N ASP A 16 26.29 5.66 13.06
CA ASP A 16 25.96 4.27 13.37
C ASP A 16 24.83 3.83 12.42
N LEU A 17 25.17 3.11 11.35
CA LEU A 17 24.25 2.63 10.34
C LEU A 17 23.46 1.45 10.93
N ALA A 18 22.71 1.72 12.00
CA ALA A 18 21.76 0.79 12.56
C ALA A 18 20.59 0.73 11.58
N VAL A 19 20.64 -0.26 10.68
CA VAL A 19 19.50 -0.63 9.84
C VAL A 19 18.33 -0.96 10.77
N PRO A 20 17.22 -0.21 10.73
CA PRO A 20 16.11 -0.43 11.65
C PRO A 20 15.54 -1.84 11.50
N VAL A 21 15.29 -2.50 12.63
CA VAL A 21 14.56 -3.77 12.65
C VAL A 21 13.07 -3.47 12.59
N LEU A 22 12.34 -4.20 11.74
CA LEU A 22 10.90 -4.02 11.64
C LEU A 22 10.19 -4.51 12.91
N SER A 23 9.35 -3.66 13.47
CA SER A 23 8.51 -3.92 14.64
C SER A 23 7.11 -3.35 14.45
N ARG A 24 6.16 -3.85 15.24
CA ARG A 24 4.78 -3.38 15.22
C ARG A 24 4.65 -1.98 15.82
N GLY A 25 3.79 -1.17 15.23
CA GLY A 25 3.36 0.12 15.77
C GLY A 25 4.31 1.27 15.42
N LYS A 26 4.10 2.41 16.08
CA LYS A 26 4.80 3.67 15.82
C LYS A 26 6.03 3.82 16.70
N HIS A 27 7.14 4.28 16.12
CA HIS A 27 8.41 4.47 16.79
C HIS A 27 8.85 5.93 16.75
N ARG A 28 9.56 6.36 17.79
CA ARG A 28 10.04 7.75 17.89
C ARG A 28 11.31 8.02 17.08
N ASN A 29 12.10 6.99 16.78
CA ASN A 29 13.36 7.09 16.05
C ASN A 29 13.86 5.70 15.59
N PRO A 30 14.78 5.64 14.60
CA PRO A 30 15.37 4.41 14.06
C PRO A 30 15.94 3.43 15.09
N ARG A 31 16.48 3.92 16.21
CA ARG A 31 17.11 3.08 17.24
C ARG A 31 16.11 2.28 18.07
N LYS A 32 14.81 2.60 17.97
CA LYS A 32 13.72 1.90 18.68
C LYS A 32 12.99 0.89 17.80
N GLY A 33 13.50 0.63 16.59
CA GLY A 33 12.80 -0.13 15.55
C GLY A 33 12.09 0.80 14.57
N ALA A 34 11.41 0.20 13.59
CA ALA A 34 10.63 0.91 12.59
C ALA A 34 9.40 0.09 12.20
N CYS A 35 8.29 0.74 11.87
CA CYS A 35 7.32 0.12 10.98
C CYS A 35 7.83 0.18 9.53
N PHE A 36 7.14 -0.50 8.61
CA PHE A 36 7.46 -0.49 7.19
C PHE A 36 7.59 0.94 6.62
N MET A 37 6.64 1.82 6.94
CA MET A 37 6.60 3.17 6.36
C MET A 37 7.56 4.16 7.01
N GLU A 38 7.90 3.99 8.28
CA GLU A 38 8.97 4.77 8.93
C GLU A 38 10.33 4.48 8.28
N PHE A 39 10.58 3.21 7.98
CA PHE A 39 11.80 2.83 7.27
C PHE A 39 11.77 3.30 5.80
N ALA A 40 10.61 3.23 5.14
CA ALA A 40 10.46 3.82 3.80
C ALA A 40 10.76 5.32 3.79
N SER A 41 10.24 6.09 4.77
CA SER A 41 10.49 7.53 4.88
C SER A 41 11.97 7.83 5.10
N TYR A 42 12.63 7.05 5.96
CA TYR A 42 14.06 7.16 6.20
C TYR A 42 14.89 6.90 4.94
N LEU A 43 14.57 5.85 4.18
CA LEU A 43 15.26 5.53 2.93
C LEU A 43 14.99 6.56 1.82
N ALA A 44 13.81 7.18 1.82
CA ALA A 44 13.46 8.26 0.90
C ALA A 44 14.13 9.60 1.25
N GLY A 45 14.82 9.70 2.40
CA GLY A 45 15.39 10.96 2.89
C GLY A 45 14.34 11.94 3.45
N GLU A 46 13.13 11.46 3.73
CA GLU A 46 12.06 12.25 4.33
C GLU A 46 12.18 12.31 5.87
N PRO A 47 11.49 13.24 6.54
CA PRO A 47 11.35 13.19 7.99
C PRO A 47 10.82 11.82 8.47
N TRP A 48 11.28 11.38 9.64
CA TRP A 48 10.83 10.12 10.25
C TRP A 48 9.31 10.14 10.47
N SER A 49 8.57 9.33 9.72
CA SER A 49 7.10 9.33 9.74
C SER A 49 6.56 7.99 9.26
N ASP A 50 5.50 7.52 9.90
CA ASP A 50 4.69 6.39 9.44
C ASP A 50 3.67 6.82 8.35
N HIS A 51 3.61 8.12 8.04
CA HIS A 51 2.78 8.70 6.97
C HIS A 51 3.67 9.54 6.02
N PRO A 52 4.59 8.92 5.28
CA PRO A 52 5.48 9.65 4.38
C PRO A 52 4.75 10.19 3.14
N ALA A 53 5.34 11.18 2.49
CA ALA A 53 4.87 11.71 1.22
C ALA A 53 5.36 10.87 0.02
N CYS A 54 6.43 10.10 0.18
CA CYS A 54 7.03 9.28 -0.87
C CYS A 54 6.18 8.10 -1.36
N THR A 55 5.01 7.85 -0.76
CA THR A 55 4.15 6.71 -1.09
C THR A 55 2.68 7.12 -1.01
N HIS A 56 1.88 6.64 -1.95
CA HIS A 56 0.45 6.92 -2.00
C HIS A 56 -0.24 6.58 -0.65
N PRO A 57 -1.08 7.47 -0.08
CA PRO A 57 -1.58 7.33 1.29
C PRO A 57 -2.30 6.01 1.58
N LEU A 58 -3.06 5.48 0.62
CA LEU A 58 -3.73 4.19 0.79
C LEU A 58 -2.73 3.03 0.84
N LEU A 59 -1.71 3.02 -0.03
CA LEU A 59 -0.67 1.99 -0.04
C LEU A 59 0.17 2.06 1.24
N ALA A 60 0.48 3.26 1.73
CA ALA A 60 1.13 3.46 3.02
C ALA A 60 0.28 2.93 4.19
N GLY A 61 -1.05 3.01 4.09
CA GLY A 61 -1.98 2.35 5.00
C GLY A 61 -1.87 0.82 4.95
N VAL A 62 -1.97 0.23 3.75
CA VAL A 62 -1.82 -1.22 3.53
C VAL A 62 -0.51 -1.73 4.14
N ALA A 63 0.62 -1.09 3.84
CA ALA A 63 1.94 -1.51 4.29
C ALA A 63 2.10 -1.45 5.81
N ARG A 64 1.53 -0.43 6.47
CA ARG A 64 1.50 -0.35 7.95
C ARG A 64 0.65 -1.44 8.56
N ASP A 65 -0.58 -1.62 8.07
CA ASP A 65 -1.49 -2.62 8.61
C ASP A 65 -0.89 -4.02 8.44
N VAL A 66 -0.28 -4.32 7.28
CA VAL A 66 0.41 -5.58 7.01
C VAL A 66 1.59 -5.76 7.95
N ASN A 67 2.44 -4.74 8.15
CA ASN A 67 3.55 -4.79 9.09
C ASN A 67 3.10 -5.13 10.52
N ASP A 68 2.02 -4.48 10.96
CA ASP A 68 1.50 -4.60 12.32
C ASP A 68 0.75 -5.91 12.56
N CYS A 69 0.16 -6.48 11.51
CA CYS A 69 -0.56 -7.75 11.56
C CYS A 69 0.31 -8.98 11.26
N THR A 70 1.49 -8.80 10.67
CA THR A 70 2.44 -9.90 10.42
C THR A 70 3.15 -10.26 11.72
N THR A 71 3.33 -11.57 11.95
CA THR A 71 4.08 -12.06 13.12
C THR A 71 5.53 -11.57 13.12
N ASP A 72 6.17 -11.59 14.29
CA ASP A 72 7.57 -11.15 14.42
C ASP A 72 8.53 -11.97 13.52
N SER A 73 8.28 -13.27 13.36
CA SER A 73 9.09 -14.12 12.47
C SER A 73 8.82 -13.79 10.99
N GLY A 74 7.57 -13.57 10.61
CA GLY A 74 7.17 -13.23 9.24
C GLY A 74 7.66 -11.86 8.78
N ARG A 75 7.75 -10.88 9.69
CA ARG A 75 8.04 -9.47 9.35
C ARG A 75 9.39 -9.25 8.67
N SER A 76 10.37 -10.13 8.93
CA SER A 76 11.68 -10.12 8.26
C SER A 76 11.57 -10.18 6.72
N ARG A 77 10.53 -10.84 6.20
CA ARG A 77 10.27 -10.96 4.75
C ARG A 77 9.74 -9.67 4.12
N LEU A 78 9.21 -8.75 4.91
CA LEU A 78 8.70 -7.47 4.42
C LEU A 78 9.82 -6.47 4.15
N ALA A 79 10.94 -6.55 4.87
CA ALA A 79 12.03 -5.58 4.76
C ALA A 79 12.59 -5.40 3.33
N PRO A 80 12.81 -6.48 2.53
CA PRO A 80 13.22 -6.34 1.14
C PRO A 80 12.23 -5.60 0.23
N MET A 81 10.96 -5.48 0.63
CA MET A 81 9.92 -4.80 -0.16
C MET A 81 9.92 -3.28 0.05
N ILE A 82 10.54 -2.77 1.13
CA ILE A 82 10.47 -1.34 1.51
C ILE A 82 10.93 -0.41 0.38
N PRO A 83 12.04 -0.65 -0.35
CA PRO A 83 12.44 0.24 -1.43
C PRO A 83 11.42 0.30 -2.58
N SER A 84 10.57 -0.71 -2.75
CA SER A 84 9.64 -0.81 -3.88
C SER A 84 8.44 0.13 -3.78
N VAL A 85 8.15 0.70 -2.61
CA VAL A 85 7.04 1.66 -2.42
C VAL A 85 7.46 3.12 -2.53
N ILE A 86 8.78 3.38 -2.55
CA ILE A 86 9.34 4.74 -2.60
C ILE A 86 9.12 5.31 -3.99
N GLY A 87 8.49 6.49 -4.05
CA GLY A 87 8.11 7.18 -5.29
C GLY A 87 6.82 6.65 -5.93
N LEU A 88 6.11 5.70 -5.30
CA LEU A 88 4.80 5.24 -5.80
C LEU A 88 3.69 6.19 -5.37
N THR A 89 3.55 7.31 -6.08
CA THR A 89 2.55 8.36 -5.82
C THR A 89 1.73 8.65 -7.09
N PRO A 90 0.96 7.68 -7.62
CA PRO A 90 0.05 7.95 -8.73
C PRO A 90 -1.10 8.86 -8.27
N GLU A 91 -1.50 9.77 -9.15
CA GLU A 91 -2.62 10.71 -8.91
C GLU A 91 -3.94 10.25 -9.56
N ASP A 92 -3.91 9.12 -10.27
CA ASP A 92 -5.08 8.60 -10.97
C ASP A 92 -6.17 8.13 -9.98
N PRO A 93 -7.44 8.58 -10.14
CA PRO A 93 -8.52 8.25 -9.21
C PRO A 93 -8.86 6.75 -9.14
N HIS A 94 -8.50 5.94 -10.14
CA HIS A 94 -8.76 4.50 -10.12
C HIS A 94 -7.94 3.78 -9.05
N VAL A 95 -6.74 4.27 -8.73
CA VAL A 95 -5.77 3.62 -7.84
C VAL A 95 -6.41 3.18 -6.53
N VAL A 96 -7.22 4.05 -5.92
CA VAL A 96 -7.84 3.78 -4.63
C VAL A 96 -8.80 2.59 -4.71
N ALA A 97 -9.68 2.57 -5.70
CA ALA A 97 -10.64 1.47 -5.88
C ALA A 97 -9.94 0.17 -6.29
N ARG A 98 -8.91 0.25 -7.15
CA ARG A 98 -8.11 -0.89 -7.59
C ARG A 98 -7.32 -1.55 -6.45
N VAL A 99 -6.55 -0.76 -5.69
CA VAL A 99 -5.79 -1.27 -4.54
C VAL A 99 -6.75 -1.84 -3.49
N THR A 100 -7.87 -1.18 -3.24
CA THR A 100 -8.90 -1.70 -2.32
C THR A 100 -9.45 -3.04 -2.79
N ALA A 101 -9.78 -3.18 -4.07
CA ALA A 101 -10.26 -4.43 -4.65
C ALA A 101 -9.23 -5.56 -4.48
N ARG A 102 -7.94 -5.31 -4.77
CA ARG A 102 -6.86 -6.28 -4.54
C ARG A 102 -6.79 -6.72 -3.09
N CYS A 103 -6.80 -5.80 -2.13
CA CYS A 103 -6.80 -6.16 -0.70
C CYS A 103 -8.02 -7.00 -0.32
N ILE A 104 -9.21 -6.66 -0.81
CA ILE A 104 -10.43 -7.41 -0.54
C ILE A 104 -10.39 -8.80 -1.18
N GLN A 105 -9.87 -8.95 -2.39
CA GLN A 105 -9.79 -10.24 -3.09
C GLN A 105 -8.97 -11.27 -2.30
N HIS A 106 -7.89 -10.85 -1.63
CA HIS A 106 -7.10 -11.71 -0.74
C HIS A 106 -7.83 -12.10 0.55
N ALA A 107 -8.65 -11.20 1.08
CA ALA A 107 -9.28 -11.34 2.39
C ALA A 107 -10.65 -12.00 2.35
N LEU A 108 -11.50 -11.60 1.41
CA LEU A 108 -12.94 -11.92 1.39
C LEU A 108 -13.24 -13.42 1.55
N PRO A 109 -12.51 -14.34 0.90
CA PRO A 109 -12.80 -15.77 1.05
C PRO A 109 -12.46 -16.37 2.42
N VAL A 110 -11.61 -15.71 3.22
CA VAL A 110 -11.03 -16.29 4.45
C VAL A 110 -11.42 -15.57 5.73
N VAL A 111 -11.88 -14.33 5.65
CA VAL A 111 -12.30 -13.58 6.84
C VAL A 111 -13.60 -14.13 7.44
N SER A 112 -13.85 -13.77 8.70
CA SER A 112 -15.11 -14.11 9.38
C SER A 112 -16.33 -13.63 8.59
N GLN A 113 -17.45 -14.35 8.73
CA GLN A 113 -18.68 -14.03 8.02
C GLN A 113 -19.15 -12.58 8.24
N GLU A 114 -18.98 -12.04 9.45
CA GLU A 114 -19.27 -10.63 9.75
C GLU A 114 -18.44 -9.68 8.88
N ARG A 115 -17.13 -9.90 8.79
CA ARG A 115 -16.23 -9.11 7.94
C ARG A 115 -16.55 -9.29 6.45
N GLN A 116 -16.99 -10.48 6.02
CA GLN A 116 -17.41 -10.71 4.63
C GLN A 116 -18.52 -9.74 4.19
N TYR A 117 -19.51 -9.45 5.05
CA TYR A 117 -20.56 -8.47 4.72
C TYR A 117 -20.00 -7.07 4.48
N ILE A 118 -19.05 -6.63 5.32
CA ILE A 118 -18.41 -5.31 5.21
C ILE A 118 -17.59 -5.24 3.92
N LEU A 119 -16.74 -6.23 3.68
CA LEU A 119 -15.83 -6.25 2.53
C LEU A 119 -16.59 -6.44 1.21
N ALA A 120 -17.65 -7.25 1.17
CA ALA A 120 -18.49 -7.40 -0.02
C ALA A 120 -19.19 -6.08 -0.40
N VAL A 121 -19.66 -5.29 0.57
CA VAL A 121 -20.21 -3.95 0.30
C VAL A 121 -19.12 -3.02 -0.23
N ALA A 122 -17.95 -2.98 0.41
CA ALA A 122 -16.85 -2.13 -0.03
C ALA A 122 -16.41 -2.46 -1.46
N LEU A 123 -16.31 -3.75 -1.80
CA LEU A 123 -15.97 -4.20 -3.15
C LEU A 123 -17.01 -3.75 -4.17
N LEU A 124 -18.31 -3.99 -3.92
CA LEU A 124 -19.37 -3.56 -4.84
C LEU A 124 -19.44 -2.04 -5.03
N VAL A 125 -19.11 -1.26 -4.00
CA VAL A 125 -19.05 0.20 -4.13
C VAL A 125 -17.81 0.63 -4.93
N GLY A 126 -16.66 -0.01 -4.70
CA GLY A 126 -15.44 0.25 -5.48
C GLY A 126 -15.61 -0.10 -6.96
N GLU A 127 -16.22 -1.25 -7.28
CA GLU A 127 -16.52 -1.66 -8.67
C GLU A 127 -17.44 -0.66 -9.38
N LYS A 128 -18.46 -0.14 -8.69
CA LYS A 128 -19.32 0.93 -9.23
C LYS A 128 -18.52 2.19 -9.54
N GLN A 129 -17.63 2.59 -8.65
CA GLN A 129 -16.77 3.76 -8.88
C GLN A 129 -15.84 3.54 -10.08
N LEU A 130 -15.25 2.35 -10.23
CA LEU A 130 -14.44 2.01 -11.39
C LEU A 130 -15.28 2.08 -12.67
N ALA A 131 -16.47 1.49 -12.67
CA ALA A 131 -17.38 1.58 -13.81
C ALA A 131 -17.75 3.03 -14.16
N GLU A 132 -18.01 3.89 -13.17
CA GLU A 132 -18.26 5.32 -13.38
C GLU A 132 -17.06 6.04 -14.03
N LEU A 133 -15.85 5.80 -13.51
CA LEU A 133 -14.62 6.40 -14.04
C LEU A 133 -14.32 5.92 -15.47
N ASP A 134 -14.61 4.65 -15.76
CA ASP A 134 -14.41 4.03 -17.07
C ASP A 134 -15.53 4.33 -18.08
N GLY A 135 -16.65 4.94 -17.64
CA GLY A 135 -17.84 5.12 -18.47
C GLY A 135 -18.55 3.80 -18.84
N ARG A 136 -18.40 2.75 -18.00
CA ARG A 136 -19.02 1.43 -18.16
C ARG A 136 -20.35 1.34 -17.39
N PRO A 137 -21.22 0.36 -17.69
CA PRO A 137 -22.43 0.09 -16.90
C PRO A 137 -22.11 -0.17 -15.41
N LEU A 138 -22.91 0.37 -14.49
CA LEU A 138 -22.64 0.29 -13.04
C LEU A 138 -22.74 -1.12 -12.43
N ASP A 139 -23.28 -2.07 -13.17
CA ASP A 139 -23.35 -3.48 -12.82
C ASP A 139 -22.22 -4.32 -13.44
N ASP A 140 -21.35 -3.69 -14.23
CA ASP A 140 -20.17 -4.31 -14.82
C ASP A 140 -19.05 -4.44 -13.77
N ILE A 141 -18.86 -5.67 -13.30
CA ILE A 141 -17.92 -6.04 -12.25
C ILE A 141 -16.77 -6.81 -12.87
N GLU A 142 -15.55 -6.49 -12.47
CA GLU A 142 -14.38 -7.20 -12.96
C GLU A 142 -14.39 -8.71 -12.62
N PRO A 143 -13.83 -9.56 -13.49
CA PRO A 143 -13.81 -11.01 -13.28
C PRO A 143 -13.24 -11.44 -11.93
N ASP A 144 -12.12 -10.85 -11.49
CA ASP A 144 -11.47 -11.20 -10.22
C ASP A 144 -12.36 -10.84 -9.01
N SER A 145 -12.96 -9.66 -9.05
CA SER A 145 -13.91 -9.20 -8.03
C SER A 145 -15.19 -10.04 -8.02
N LEU A 146 -15.69 -10.42 -9.19
CA LEU A 146 -16.84 -11.30 -9.33
C LEU A 146 -16.56 -12.70 -8.75
N ALA A 147 -15.39 -13.26 -9.01
CA ALA A 147 -15.00 -14.58 -8.52
C ALA A 147 -15.00 -14.65 -6.99
N VAL A 148 -14.42 -13.65 -6.30
CA VAL A 148 -14.42 -13.64 -4.82
C VAL A 148 -15.81 -13.36 -4.24
N LEU A 149 -16.65 -12.56 -4.91
CA LEU A 149 -18.05 -12.37 -4.52
C LEU A 149 -18.85 -13.67 -4.66
N GLN A 150 -18.60 -14.46 -5.70
CA GLN A 150 -19.26 -15.76 -5.90
C GLN A 150 -18.86 -16.79 -4.82
N ALA A 151 -17.64 -16.70 -4.29
CA ALA A 151 -17.20 -17.55 -3.18
C ALA A 151 -17.90 -17.28 -1.84
N VAL A 152 -18.54 -16.11 -1.68
CA VAL A 152 -19.26 -15.71 -0.44
C VAL A 152 -20.73 -15.34 -0.72
N PRO A 153 -21.56 -16.29 -1.22
CA PRO A 153 -22.87 -15.97 -1.80
C PRO A 153 -23.84 -15.29 -0.82
N SER A 154 -23.82 -15.66 0.46
CA SER A 154 -24.64 -15.03 1.50
C SER A 154 -24.27 -13.57 1.72
N ALA A 155 -22.97 -13.26 1.82
CA ALA A 155 -22.47 -11.90 1.96
C ALA A 155 -22.75 -11.07 0.71
N THR A 156 -22.53 -11.64 -0.47
CA THR A 156 -22.79 -11.00 -1.77
C THR A 156 -24.25 -10.66 -1.97
N LYS A 157 -25.16 -11.60 -1.68
CA LYS A 157 -26.61 -11.34 -1.76
C LYS A 157 -27.03 -10.20 -0.84
N TRP A 158 -26.54 -10.21 0.39
CA TRP A 158 -26.82 -9.13 1.35
C TRP A 158 -26.23 -7.80 0.89
N ALA A 159 -24.98 -7.77 0.45
CA ALA A 159 -24.28 -6.57 0.00
C ALA A 159 -24.96 -5.92 -1.22
N ARG A 160 -25.43 -6.71 -2.19
CA ARG A 160 -26.24 -6.22 -3.32
C ARG A 160 -27.54 -5.58 -2.83
N ALA A 161 -28.25 -6.24 -1.92
CA ALA A 161 -29.49 -5.71 -1.38
C ALA A 161 -29.29 -4.46 -0.51
N PHE A 162 -28.15 -4.35 0.20
CA PHE A 162 -27.77 -3.18 1.00
C PHE A 162 -27.42 -1.99 0.10
N THR A 163 -26.57 -2.20 -0.90
CA THR A 163 -26.12 -1.16 -1.82
C THR A 163 -27.24 -0.64 -2.72
N ALA A 164 -28.22 -1.48 -3.10
CA ALA A 164 -29.40 -1.04 -3.86
C ALA A 164 -30.38 -0.17 -3.04
N ARG A 165 -30.41 -0.34 -1.71
CA ARG A 165 -31.30 0.42 -0.81
C ARG A 165 -30.70 1.74 -0.33
N SER A 166 -29.38 1.89 -0.39
CA SER A 166 -28.70 3.11 0.01
C SER A 166 -29.00 4.25 -0.96
N ARG A 167 -29.93 5.13 -0.57
CA ARG A 167 -30.28 6.38 -1.28
C ARG A 167 -29.41 7.58 -0.87
N ARG A 168 -28.49 7.40 0.07
CA ARG A 168 -27.55 8.45 0.49
C ARG A 168 -26.45 8.55 -0.56
N GLY A 169 -26.08 9.78 -0.93
CA GLY A 169 -24.89 10.02 -1.76
C GLY A 169 -23.71 9.23 -1.18
N ALA A 170 -22.98 8.53 -2.04
CA ALA A 170 -21.93 7.62 -1.60
C ALA A 170 -20.95 8.42 -0.72
N PRO A 171 -20.70 8.02 0.54
CA PRO A 171 -19.63 8.64 1.31
C PRO A 171 -18.35 8.53 0.50
N ASP A 172 -17.54 9.60 0.50
CA ASP A 172 -16.25 9.67 -0.23
C ASP A 172 -15.49 8.35 -0.06
N PHE A 173 -15.52 7.55 -1.13
CA PHE A 173 -15.03 6.18 -1.09
C PHE A 173 -13.54 6.19 -0.79
N ALA A 174 -12.81 7.10 -1.45
CA ALA A 174 -11.38 7.21 -1.32
C ALA A 174 -10.95 7.62 0.10
N ARG A 175 -11.63 8.59 0.72
CA ARG A 175 -11.25 9.08 2.05
C ARG A 175 -11.78 8.26 3.21
N ARG A 176 -12.93 7.58 3.06
CA ARG A 176 -13.64 6.94 4.19
C ARG A 176 -13.77 5.44 4.06
N THR A 177 -14.20 4.96 2.90
CA THR A 177 -14.56 3.55 2.71
C THR A 177 -13.33 2.69 2.47
N ALA A 178 -12.47 3.09 1.52
CA ALA A 178 -11.28 2.36 1.13
C ALA A 178 -10.31 2.11 2.30
N PRO A 179 -9.88 3.12 3.09
CA PRO A 179 -8.95 2.88 4.21
C PRO A 179 -9.52 1.90 5.24
N ARG A 180 -10.80 2.01 5.57
CA ARG A 180 -11.46 1.09 6.53
C ARG A 180 -11.61 -0.32 5.98
N ALA A 181 -11.93 -0.45 4.70
CA ALA A 181 -12.05 -1.75 4.04
C ALA A 181 -10.70 -2.47 3.98
N VAL A 182 -9.62 -1.74 3.65
CA VAL A 182 -8.25 -2.25 3.66
C VAL A 182 -7.85 -2.73 5.06
N SER A 183 -8.02 -1.90 6.10
CA SER A 183 -7.68 -2.32 7.48
C SER A 183 -8.52 -3.53 7.92
N CYS A 184 -9.83 -3.54 7.60
CA CYS A 184 -10.70 -4.68 7.88
C CYS A 184 -10.24 -5.97 7.17
N ALA A 185 -9.77 -5.85 5.93
CA ALA A 185 -9.24 -6.97 5.15
C ALA A 185 -7.95 -7.51 5.76
N VAL A 186 -6.98 -6.65 6.07
CA VAL A 186 -5.69 -7.03 6.65
C VAL A 186 -5.84 -7.64 8.04
N GLU A 187 -6.58 -6.99 8.94
CA GLU A 187 -6.90 -7.56 10.26
C GLU A 187 -7.69 -8.87 10.16
N GLY A 188 -8.59 -8.94 9.18
CA GLY A 188 -9.40 -10.13 8.97
C GLY A 188 -8.53 -11.33 8.56
N ILE A 189 -7.52 -11.13 7.70
CA ILE A 189 -6.57 -12.18 7.31
C ILE A 189 -5.75 -12.63 8.52
N SER A 190 -5.26 -11.69 9.35
CA SER A 190 -4.43 -12.05 10.51
C SER A 190 -5.20 -12.80 11.60
N GLN A 191 -6.52 -12.64 11.65
CA GLN A 191 -7.43 -13.32 12.58
C GLN A 191 -8.11 -14.56 11.96
N ALA A 192 -7.89 -14.83 10.67
CA ALA A 192 -8.54 -15.92 9.97
C ALA A 192 -8.00 -17.28 10.44
N CYS A 193 -8.87 -18.29 10.50
CA CYS A 193 -8.49 -19.68 10.79
C CYS A 193 -7.86 -20.34 9.55
N VAL A 194 -6.76 -19.79 9.06
CA VAL A 194 -5.98 -20.30 7.92
C VAL A 194 -4.57 -20.67 8.39
N PRO A 195 -3.92 -21.66 7.75
CA PRO A 195 -2.58 -22.08 8.14
C PRO A 195 -1.50 -21.05 7.78
N ASP A 196 -1.79 -20.13 6.85
CA ASP A 196 -0.82 -19.29 6.16
C ASP A 196 -1.14 -17.76 6.21
N PRO A 197 -1.51 -17.17 7.37
CA PRO A 197 -1.93 -15.76 7.41
C PRO A 197 -0.82 -14.79 6.98
N ASP A 198 0.42 -14.99 7.44
CA ASP A 198 1.56 -14.16 7.05
C ASP A 198 1.86 -14.23 5.55
N ASP A 199 1.74 -15.42 4.93
CA ASP A 199 1.92 -15.58 3.47
C ASP A 199 0.83 -14.90 2.66
N ARG A 200 -0.39 -14.84 3.19
CA ARG A 200 -1.50 -14.10 2.57
C ARG A 200 -1.29 -12.59 2.69
N LEU A 201 -0.89 -12.11 3.87
CA LEU A 201 -0.55 -10.70 4.07
C LEU A 201 0.62 -10.25 3.19
N TYR A 202 1.64 -11.10 3.05
CA TYR A 202 2.76 -10.86 2.14
C TYR A 202 2.29 -10.73 0.69
N ARG A 203 1.50 -11.69 0.18
CA ARG A 203 0.95 -11.66 -1.19
C ARG A 203 0.02 -10.46 -1.41
N LEU A 204 -0.82 -10.14 -0.44
CA LEU A 204 -1.67 -8.95 -0.47
C LEU A 204 -0.84 -7.68 -0.65
N LEU A 205 0.23 -7.51 0.11
CA LEU A 205 1.10 -6.34 -0.03
C LEU A 205 1.82 -6.33 -1.38
N VAL A 206 2.33 -7.47 -1.85
CA VAL A 206 2.97 -7.59 -3.17
C VAL A 206 2.01 -7.12 -4.28
N ASP A 207 0.77 -7.61 -4.26
CA ASP A 207 -0.22 -7.27 -5.29
C ASP A 207 -0.70 -5.82 -5.17
N ALA A 208 -0.83 -5.28 -3.94
CA ALA A 208 -1.16 -3.87 -3.74
C ALA A 208 -0.05 -2.93 -4.27
N ILE A 209 1.22 -3.31 -4.10
CA ILE A 209 2.36 -2.57 -4.65
C ILE A 209 2.36 -2.65 -6.18
N ALA A 210 2.16 -3.86 -6.73
CA ALA A 210 2.11 -4.06 -8.18
C ALA A 210 0.96 -3.29 -8.83
N GLU A 211 -0.22 -3.31 -8.21
CA GLU A 211 -1.38 -2.52 -8.63
C GLU A 211 -1.05 -1.03 -8.56
N THR A 212 -0.55 -0.50 -7.44
CA THR A 212 -0.18 0.93 -7.36
C THR A 212 0.83 1.34 -8.42
N LYS A 213 1.80 0.45 -8.71
CA LYS A 213 2.84 0.69 -9.72
C LYS A 213 2.28 0.73 -11.16
N SER A 214 1.24 -0.03 -11.48
CA SER A 214 0.65 -0.04 -12.84
C SER A 214 0.02 1.30 -13.22
N TRP A 215 -0.34 2.11 -12.23
CA TRP A 215 -0.91 3.45 -12.38
C TRP A 215 0.14 4.57 -12.35
N MET A 216 1.41 4.26 -12.21
CA MET A 216 2.47 5.26 -12.37
C MET A 216 2.56 5.69 -13.84
N PRO A 217 2.77 6.99 -14.13
CA PRO A 217 3.01 7.43 -15.49
C PRO A 217 4.22 6.71 -16.07
N ALA A 218 4.18 6.44 -17.38
CA ALA A 218 5.33 5.85 -18.07
C ALA A 218 6.59 6.70 -17.78
N PRO A 219 7.73 6.07 -17.46
CA PRO A 219 8.95 6.82 -17.20
C PRO A 219 9.28 7.69 -18.40
N ALA A 220 9.54 8.97 -18.15
CA ALA A 220 9.95 9.89 -19.20
C ALA A 220 11.15 9.28 -19.95
N PRO A 221 11.20 9.36 -21.29
CA PRO A 221 12.34 8.87 -22.04
C PRO A 221 13.61 9.53 -21.50
N ARG A 222 14.63 8.71 -21.24
CA ARG A 222 15.93 9.22 -20.78
C ARG A 222 16.42 10.26 -21.79
N PRO A 223 16.85 11.46 -21.36
CA PRO A 223 17.48 12.39 -22.28
C PRO A 223 18.65 11.69 -22.95
N THR A 224 18.69 11.71 -24.28
CA THR A 224 19.82 11.23 -25.06
C THR A 224 21.06 11.99 -24.58
N PRO A 225 22.19 11.31 -24.31
CA PRO A 225 23.42 11.99 -23.96
C PRO A 225 23.75 12.99 -25.07
N THR A 226 23.75 14.28 -24.73
CA THR A 226 24.20 15.33 -25.66
C THR A 226 25.65 15.01 -26.01
N GLU A 227 25.90 14.72 -27.28
CA GLU A 227 27.24 14.47 -27.80
C GLU A 227 28.08 15.73 -27.53
N VAL A 228 29.02 15.63 -26.59
CA VAL A 228 29.91 16.73 -26.24
C VAL A 228 30.88 16.87 -27.42
N VAL A 229 30.57 17.77 -28.36
CA VAL A 229 31.47 18.12 -29.46
C VAL A 229 32.73 18.72 -28.86
N ARG A 230 33.79 17.91 -28.78
CA ARG A 230 35.12 18.37 -28.37
C ARG A 230 35.73 19.14 -29.53
N PHE A 231 35.72 20.47 -29.44
CA PHE A 231 36.54 21.30 -30.30
C PHE A 231 38.01 21.09 -29.92
N THR A 232 38.80 20.55 -30.85
CA THR A 232 40.26 20.49 -30.74
C THR A 232 40.80 21.82 -31.28
N VAL A 233 41.59 22.52 -30.45
CA VAL A 233 42.34 23.73 -30.83
C VAL A 233 43.75 23.33 -31.22
#